data_AF-A0ABD0WDZ9-F1
#
_entry.id   AF-A0ABD0WDZ9-F1
#
_cell.length_a   1.000
_cell.length_b   1.000
_cell.length_c   1.000
_cell.angle_alpha   90.00
_cell.angle_beta   90.00
_cell.angle_gamma   90.00
#
_symmetry.space_group_name_H-M   'P 1'
#
loop_
_entity.id
_entity.type
_entity.pdbx_description
1 polymer ?
#
loop_
_entity_poly.entity_id
_entity_poly.type
_entity_poly.pdbx_seq_one_letter_code
_entity_poly.pdbx_strand_id
1 'polypeptide(L)'
;MKKIEKPHSLRIVLRDSVPVVLTHHHCTCVAGTALCNNTVALLFQTAHYSQLSVPVVPPVHSCTESGQRWHKLQTIGVKPGPVSKMVKTKPVPNRMTEHGVR
;
A
#
# COMPACT_ATOMS: atom_id res chain seq x y z
N MET A 1 1.54 -16.47 -10.93
CA MET A 1 0.27 -15.72 -10.77
C MET A 1 0.08 -14.85 -11.99
N LYS A 2 -1.02 -15.00 -12.73
CA LYS A 2 -1.35 -14.06 -13.80
C LYS A 2 -1.79 -12.74 -13.18
N LYS A 3 -1.54 -11.60 -13.83
CA LYS A 3 -1.86 -10.25 -13.32
C LYS A 3 -3.33 -10.04 -12.90
N ILE A 4 -4.23 -10.91 -13.37
CA ILE A 4 -5.69 -10.82 -13.18
C ILE A 4 -6.20 -11.91 -12.21
N GLU A 5 -5.33 -12.82 -11.77
CA GLU A 5 -5.72 -13.92 -10.88
C GLU A 5 -5.86 -13.43 -9.44
N LYS A 6 -6.93 -13.84 -8.76
CA LYS A 6 -7.16 -13.45 -7.35
C LYS A 6 -5.98 -13.94 -6.48
N PRO A 7 -5.48 -13.11 -5.55
CA PRO A 7 -4.43 -13.54 -4.62
C PRO A 7 -4.87 -14.79 -3.86
N HIS A 8 -3.97 -15.76 -3.70
CA HIS A 8 -4.26 -16.92 -2.86
C HIS A 8 -4.30 -16.52 -1.39
N SER A 9 -5.25 -17.09 -0.65
CA SER A 9 -5.31 -16.93 0.80
C SER A 9 -4.39 -17.96 1.45
N LEU A 10 -3.44 -17.47 2.25
CA LEU A 10 -2.44 -18.26 2.97
C LEU A 10 -2.72 -18.17 4.47
N ARG A 11 -2.69 -19.31 5.16
CA ARG A 11 -2.75 -19.38 6.63
C ARG A 11 -1.73 -20.39 7.13
N ILE A 12 -0.88 -19.96 8.06
CA ILE A 12 0.08 -20.83 8.75
C ILE A 12 -0.08 -20.68 10.27
N VAL A 13 0.19 -21.75 11.01
CA VAL A 13 0.21 -21.75 12.48
C VAL A 13 1.54 -22.32 12.93
N LEU A 14 2.32 -21.46 13.60
CA LEU A 14 3.61 -21.83 14.17
C LEU A 14 3.42 -22.06 15.67
N ARG A 15 3.98 -23.16 16.17
CA ARG A 15 4.12 -23.38 17.61
C ARG A 15 5.40 -22.71 18.07
N ASP A 16 5.28 -21.91 19.13
CA ASP A 16 6.43 -21.34 19.81
C ASP A 16 7.17 -22.45 20.56
N SER A 17 8.26 -22.92 19.96
CA SER A 17 9.13 -23.98 20.46
C SER A 17 10.53 -23.80 19.88
N VAL A 18 11.53 -24.48 20.46
CA VAL A 18 12.90 -24.51 19.92
C VAL A 18 13.21 -25.94 19.50
N PRO A 19 13.25 -26.27 18.20
CA PRO A 19 12.99 -25.40 17.03
C PRO A 19 11.51 -25.04 16.85
N VAL A 20 11.22 -23.96 16.11
CA VAL A 20 9.86 -23.55 15.77
C VAL A 20 9.22 -24.60 14.87
N VAL A 21 8.01 -25.06 15.23
CA VAL A 21 7.32 -26.13 14.50
C VAL A 21 6.10 -25.59 13.76
N LEU A 22 6.01 -25.88 12.47
CA LEU A 22 4.81 -25.65 11.67
C LEU A 22 3.75 -26.70 12.01
N THR A 23 2.66 -26.28 12.64
CA THR A 23 1.58 -27.19 13.07
C THR A 23 0.46 -27.31 12.04
N HIS A 24 0.14 -26.22 11.37
CA HIS A 24 -0.92 -26.18 10.36
C HIS A 24 -0.54 -25.21 9.24
N HIS A 25 -0.91 -25.57 8.02
CA HIS A 25 -0.80 -24.70 6.87
C HIS A 25 -1.98 -24.91 5.92
N HIS A 26 -2.40 -23.85 5.25
CA HIS A 26 -3.47 -23.88 4.26
C HIS A 26 -3.22 -22.83 3.18
N CYS A 27 -3.38 -23.22 1.91
CA CYS A 27 -3.29 -22.34 0.77
C CYS A 27 -4.43 -22.64 -0.20
N THR A 28 -5.07 -21.59 -0.74
CA THR A 28 -6.14 -21.76 -1.75
C THR A 28 -5.61 -22.07 -3.15
N CYS A 29 -4.32 -22.34 -3.33
CA CYS A 29 -3.75 -22.73 -4.62
C CYS A 29 -4.06 -24.20 -4.95
N VAL A 30 -3.75 -24.63 -6.18
CA VAL A 30 -4.01 -26.00 -6.65
C VAL A 30 -3.32 -27.08 -5.80
N ALA A 31 -2.16 -26.76 -5.22
CA ALA A 31 -1.46 -27.68 -4.31
C ALA A 31 -2.17 -27.85 -2.94
N GLY A 32 -3.15 -27.01 -2.63
CA GLY A 32 -4.04 -27.17 -1.46
C GLY A 32 -3.30 -27.26 -0.13
N THR A 33 -3.40 -28.43 0.50
CA THR A 33 -2.85 -28.79 1.81
C THR A 33 -1.44 -29.36 1.77
N ALA A 34 -0.83 -29.51 0.58
CA ALA A 34 0.59 -29.79 0.47
C ALA A 34 1.39 -28.50 0.71
N LEU A 35 2.64 -28.64 1.16
CA LEU A 35 3.58 -27.53 1.30
C LEU A 35 3.89 -26.93 -0.08
N CYS A 36 3.10 -25.94 -0.47
CA CYS A 36 3.24 -25.25 -1.75
C CYS A 36 4.29 -24.12 -1.68
N ASN A 37 4.81 -23.73 -2.84
CA ASN A 37 5.83 -22.67 -2.94
C ASN A 37 5.40 -21.35 -2.29
N ASN A 38 4.09 -21.04 -2.30
CA ASN A 38 3.56 -19.85 -1.63
C ASN A 38 3.69 -19.93 -0.10
N THR A 39 3.46 -21.11 0.48
CA THR A 39 3.63 -21.35 1.92
C THR A 39 5.10 -21.29 2.31
N VAL A 40 5.98 -21.89 1.49
CA VAL A 40 7.43 -21.85 1.70
C VAL A 40 7.96 -20.43 1.64
N ALA A 41 7.51 -19.63 0.67
CA ALA A 41 7.88 -18.22 0.56
C ALA A 41 7.45 -17.40 1.79
N LEU A 42 6.23 -17.65 2.31
CA LEU A 42 5.76 -17.01 3.54
C LEU A 42 6.64 -17.40 4.74
N LEU A 43 6.98 -18.68 4.90
CA LEU A 43 7.86 -19.15 5.97
C LEU A 43 9.25 -18.50 5.90
N PHE A 44 9.84 -18.47 4.71
CA PHE A 44 11.13 -17.80 4.49
C PHE A 44 11.06 -16.31 4.86
N GLN A 45 10.02 -15.61 4.43
CA GLN A 45 9.82 -14.20 4.74
C GLN A 45 9.67 -13.97 6.26
N THR A 46 8.89 -14.81 6.95
CA THR A 46 8.72 -14.70 8.41
C THR A 46 10.02 -14.98 9.17
N ALA A 47 10.79 -15.98 8.76
CA ALA A 47 12.09 -16.28 9.35
C ALA A 47 13.07 -15.12 9.15
N HIS A 48 13.09 -14.53 7.96
CA HIS A 48 13.93 -13.38 7.65
C HIS A 48 13.57 -12.15 8.49
N TYR A 49 12.28 -11.85 8.68
CA TYR A 49 11.87 -10.76 9.57
C TYR A 49 12.24 -11.02 11.03
N SER A 50 12.13 -12.27 11.49
CA SER A 50 12.57 -12.66 12.82
C SER A 50 14.08 -12.45 13.00
N GLN A 51 14.90 -12.79 11.99
CA GLN A 51 16.34 -12.57 12.02
C GLN A 51 16.72 -11.09 12.03
N LEU A 52 15.93 -10.25 11.34
CA LEU A 52 16.11 -8.80 11.33
C LEU A 52 15.52 -8.09 12.56
N SER A 53 14.96 -8.81 13.53
CA SER A 53 14.30 -8.25 14.72
C SER A 53 13.23 -7.19 14.40
N VAL A 54 12.55 -7.33 13.25
CA VAL A 54 11.50 -6.39 12.84
C VAL A 54 10.24 -6.67 13.67
N PRO A 55 9.78 -5.74 14.52
CA PRO A 55 8.69 -6.01 15.47
C PRO A 55 7.31 -6.11 14.81
N VAL A 56 7.13 -5.46 13.65
CA VAL A 56 5.86 -5.41 12.92
C VAL A 56 6.15 -5.49 11.43
N VAL A 57 5.55 -6.47 10.75
CA VAL A 57 5.55 -6.51 9.29
C VAL A 57 4.72 -5.32 8.80
N PRO A 58 5.27 -4.43 7.96
CA PRO A 58 4.53 -3.27 7.49
C PRO A 58 3.24 -3.74 6.82
N PRO A 59 2.08 -3.13 7.14
CA PRO A 59 0.82 -3.47 6.51
C PRO A 59 0.97 -3.32 5.00
N VAL A 60 0.33 -4.22 4.25
CA VAL A 60 0.33 -4.23 2.79
C VAL A 60 -0.57 -3.10 2.27
N HIS A 61 -0.35 -1.86 2.72
CA HIS A 61 -0.74 -0.69 1.95
C HIS A 61 0.23 -0.62 0.78
N SER A 62 0.08 -1.53 -0.17
CA SER A 62 0.67 -1.35 -1.48
C SER A 62 0.24 0.05 -1.94
N CYS A 63 1.17 0.88 -2.42
CA CYS A 63 0.84 2.18 -2.99
C CYS A 63 -0.12 2.08 -4.21
N THR A 64 -0.57 0.88 -4.54
CA THR A 64 -1.56 0.50 -5.55
C THR A 64 -2.93 0.07 -4.99
N GLU A 65 -3.11 -0.01 -3.67
CA GLU A 65 -4.39 -0.37 -3.02
C GLU A 65 -5.42 0.74 -3.27
N SER A 66 -5.01 1.99 -3.12
CA SER A 66 -5.74 3.10 -3.73
C SER A 66 -5.59 2.98 -5.24
N GLY A 67 -6.73 2.90 -5.95
CA GLY A 67 -6.75 2.93 -7.41
C GLY A 67 -5.81 4.04 -7.89
N GLN A 68 -4.81 3.65 -8.66
CA GLN A 68 -3.77 4.58 -9.09
C GLN A 68 -4.46 5.77 -9.76
N ARG A 69 -4.42 6.92 -9.11
CA ARG A 69 -4.93 8.18 -9.63
C ARG A 69 -3.91 8.71 -10.65
N TRP A 70 -3.51 7.86 -11.60
CA TRP A 70 -2.75 8.30 -12.75
C TRP A 70 -3.57 9.40 -13.41
N HIS A 71 -2.91 10.54 -13.61
CA HIS A 71 -3.36 11.74 -14.31
C HIS A 71 -4.75 11.65 -14.95
N LYS A 72 -5.68 12.53 -14.50
CA LYS A 72 -6.84 12.86 -15.34
C LYS A 72 -6.30 13.23 -16.73
N LEU A 73 -6.59 12.41 -17.73
CA LEU A 73 -6.33 12.74 -19.13
C LEU A 73 -6.90 14.14 -19.37
N GLN A 74 -6.03 15.10 -19.68
CA GLN A 74 -6.41 16.47 -20.01
C GLN A 74 -7.04 16.53 -21.42
N THR A 75 -8.01 15.65 -21.70
CA THR A 75 -8.78 15.71 -22.95
C THR A 75 -10.05 16.56 -22.78
N ILE A 76 -10.35 16.97 -21.56
CA ILE A 76 -11.41 17.93 -21.24
C ILE A 76 -10.70 19.10 -20.57
N GLY A 77 -10.57 20.21 -21.31
CA GLY A 77 -9.77 21.37 -20.92
C GLY A 77 -9.97 21.79 -19.46
N VAL A 78 -8.93 22.41 -18.89
CA VAL A 78 -8.94 22.93 -17.53
C VAL A 78 -10.03 24.00 -17.44
N LYS A 79 -11.25 23.62 -17.07
CA LYS A 79 -12.25 24.57 -16.59
C LYS A 79 -11.90 24.87 -15.15
N PRO A 80 -11.45 26.09 -14.82
CA PRO A 80 -11.32 26.47 -13.43
C PRO A 80 -12.67 26.24 -12.74
N GLY A 81 -12.65 25.58 -11.58
CA GLY A 81 -13.85 25.45 -10.77
C GLY A 81 -14.40 26.83 -10.41
N PRO A 82 -15.72 26.97 -10.16
CA PRO A 82 -16.30 28.25 -9.79
C PRO A 82 -15.55 28.82 -8.58
N VAL A 83 -14.92 29.98 -8.75
CA VAL A 83 -14.29 30.71 -7.64
C VAL A 83 -15.42 31.22 -6.76
N SER A 84 -15.63 30.58 -5.62
CA SER A 84 -16.78 30.87 -4.75
C SER A 84 -16.72 32.27 -4.14
N LYS A 85 -15.52 32.86 -4.00
CA LYS A 85 -15.33 34.20 -3.43
C LYS A 85 -14.12 34.88 -4.09
N MET A 86 -14.38 35.97 -4.82
CA MET A 86 -13.36 36.88 -5.33
C MET A 86 -13.40 38.16 -4.51
N VAL A 87 -12.30 38.48 -3.82
CA VAL A 87 -12.16 39.75 -3.08
C VAL A 87 -11.34 40.72 -3.94
N LYS A 88 -11.99 41.76 -4.47
CA LYS A 88 -11.29 42.89 -5.12
C LYS A 88 -10.90 43.91 -4.04
N THR A 89 -9.62 43.98 -3.71
CA THR A 89 -9.06 45.07 -2.90
C THR A 89 -8.48 46.16 -3.81
N LYS A 90 -8.72 47.43 -3.46
CA LYS A 90 -8.03 48.56 -4.11
C LYS A 90 -6.53 48.47 -3.81
N PRO A 91 -5.64 48.84 -4.75
CA PRO A 91 -4.21 48.94 -4.44
C PRO A 91 -4.03 49.98 -3.34
N VAL A 92 -3.54 49.56 -2.18
CA VAL A 92 -3.09 50.49 -1.14
C VAL A 92 -1.60 50.71 -1.40
N PRO A 93 -1.14 51.96 -1.65
CA PRO A 93 0.28 52.22 -1.77
C PRO A 93 0.98 51.78 -0.48
N ASN A 94 2.10 51.05 -0.61
CA ASN A 94 2.97 50.63 0.50
C ASN A 94 2.53 49.49 1.44
N ARG A 95 1.63 48.58 1.04
CA ARG A 95 1.52 47.28 1.73
C ARG A 95 2.59 46.30 1.25
N MET A 96 3.68 46.17 2.00
CA MET A 96 4.54 44.99 1.93
C MET A 96 3.74 43.78 2.43
N THR A 97 3.47 42.81 1.56
CA THR A 97 2.91 41.51 1.96
C THR A 97 4.02 40.70 2.62
N GLU A 98 3.89 40.41 3.92
CA GLU A 98 4.84 39.58 4.71
C GLU A 98 4.88 38.11 4.30
N HIS A 99 4.04 37.69 3.36
CA HIS A 99 4.07 36.33 2.82
C HIS A 99 4.18 36.39 1.32
N GLY A 100 5.44 36.42 0.87
CA GLY A 100 5.78 36.02 -0.48
C GLY A 100 5.39 34.58 -0.74
N VAL A 101 5.04 34.30 -1.98
CA VAL A 101 5.60 33.26 -2.87
C VAL A 101 4.68 33.26 -4.09
N ARG A 102 5.31 33.42 -5.26
CA ARG A 102 4.66 33.34 -6.57
C ARG A 102 4.68 31.90 -7.06
#